data_AF-A0A0G0G7P9-F1
#
_entry.id   AF-A0A0G0G7P9-F1
#
_cell.length_a   1.000
_cell.length_b   1.000
_cell.length_c   1.000
_cell.angle_alpha   90.00
_cell.angle_beta   90.00
_cell.angle_gamma   90.00
#
_symmetry.space_group_name_H-M   'P 1'
#
loop_
_entity.id
_entity.type
_entity.pdbx_description
1 polymer ?
#
loop_
_entity_poly.entity_id
_entity_poly.type
_entity_poly.pdbx_seq_one_letter_code
_entity_poly.pdbx_strand_id
1 'polypeptide(L)'
;MIAKKVLKLAIVSERIRNHFNDPLRYFSKIKVKHFYQNTYADFILNSKINTSQFINESDLEKKLTQFRPDIIQTYEPYYGYSKIRLPLRPLGILNVVYNYCQKNKIPYYFNALETNEPIIKYGKIAGKIIFWMYRHI
;
A
#
# COMPACT_ATOMS: atom_id res chain seq x y z
N MET A 1 24.90 -3.30 25.01
CA MET A 1 24.29 -3.85 23.78
C MET A 1 23.03 -3.06 23.47
N ILE A 2 23.01 -2.25 22.41
CA ILE A 2 21.78 -1.61 21.94
C ILE A 2 20.98 -2.68 21.19
N ALA A 3 19.78 -3.02 21.67
CA ALA A 3 18.91 -3.95 20.97
C ALA A 3 18.66 -3.42 19.55
N LYS A 4 19.05 -4.20 18.52
CA LYS A 4 18.87 -3.79 17.13
C LYS A 4 17.37 -3.70 16.85
N LYS A 5 16.88 -2.50 16.52
CA LYS A 5 15.48 -2.27 16.16
C LYS A 5 15.09 -3.17 15.00
N VAL A 6 14.01 -3.96 15.18
CA VAL A 6 13.44 -4.76 14.10
C VAL A 6 12.65 -3.83 13.17
N LEU A 7 13.10 -3.72 11.92
CA LEU A 7 12.43 -2.91 10.91
C LEU A 7 11.05 -3.46 10.59
N LYS A 8 10.07 -2.57 10.41
CA LYS A 8 8.69 -2.91 10.07
C LYS A 8 8.32 -2.39 8.69
N LEU A 9 7.86 -3.29 7.83
CA LEU A 9 7.34 -2.95 6.50
C LEU A 9 5.82 -3.10 6.51
N ALA A 10 5.11 -2.04 6.17
CA ALA A 10 3.69 -2.12 5.83
C ALA A 10 3.54 -2.22 4.32
N ILE A 11 2.83 -3.24 3.84
CA ILE A 11 2.36 -3.32 2.46
C ILE A 11 0.89 -2.92 2.48
N VAL A 12 0.46 -2.03 1.59
CA VAL A 12 -0.94 -1.59 1.51
C VAL A 12 -1.46 -1.81 0.10
N SER A 13 -2.59 -2.52 -0.03
CA SER A 13 -3.23 -2.77 -1.32
C SER A 13 -4.74 -2.65 -1.24
N GLU A 14 -5.38 -2.36 -2.37
CA GLU A 14 -6.84 -2.48 -2.48
C GLU A 14 -7.27 -3.95 -2.45
N ARG A 15 -6.50 -4.83 -3.11
CA ARG A 15 -6.81 -6.24 -3.25
C ARG A 15 -5.60 -7.13 -2.98
N ILE A 16 -5.84 -8.24 -2.28
CA ILE A 16 -4.81 -9.20 -1.88
C ILE A 16 -4.93 -10.54 -2.64
N ARG A 17 -3.78 -11.10 -3.07
CA ARG A 17 -3.65 -12.44 -3.68
C ARG A 17 -2.64 -13.29 -2.92
N ASN A 18 -2.83 -14.61 -2.90
CA ASN A 18 -1.93 -15.52 -2.20
C ASN A 18 -0.51 -15.51 -2.76
N HIS A 19 -0.33 -15.50 -4.08
CA HIS A 19 1.01 -15.58 -4.69
C HIS A 19 1.94 -14.40 -4.34
N PHE A 20 1.38 -13.20 -4.09
CA PHE A 20 2.18 -12.06 -3.63
C PHE A 20 2.49 -12.09 -2.14
N ASN A 21 1.70 -12.85 -1.37
CA ASN A 21 1.82 -12.89 0.08
C ASN A 21 2.59 -14.08 0.62
N ASP A 22 2.55 -15.20 -0.08
CA ASP A 22 3.23 -16.41 0.35
C ASP A 22 4.74 -16.20 0.56
N PRO A 23 5.46 -15.44 -0.30
CA PRO A 23 6.86 -15.13 -0.07
C PRO A 23 7.12 -14.31 1.21
N LEU A 24 6.13 -13.56 1.70
CA LEU A 24 6.30 -12.66 2.85
C LEU A 24 6.61 -13.42 4.15
N ARG A 25 6.24 -14.71 4.23
CA ARG A 25 6.52 -15.57 5.40
C ARG A 25 8.01 -15.85 5.60
N TYR A 26 8.83 -15.66 4.57
CA TYR A 26 10.27 -15.95 4.62
C TYR A 26 11.10 -14.76 5.09
N PHE A 27 10.51 -13.57 5.24
CA PHE A 27 11.21 -12.40 5.77
C PHE A 27 11.40 -12.54 7.28
N SER A 28 12.62 -12.89 7.69
CA SER A 28 12.97 -13.08 9.12
C SER A 28 13.58 -11.85 9.78
N LYS A 29 14.17 -10.94 8.99
CA LYS A 29 14.88 -9.75 9.50
C LYS A 29 14.01 -8.50 9.59
N ILE A 30 12.86 -8.52 8.93
CA ILE A 30 11.88 -7.43 8.91
C ILE A 30 10.51 -7.98 9.29
N LYS A 31 9.73 -7.21 10.03
CA LYS A 31 8.34 -7.54 10.33
C LYS A 31 7.47 -6.99 9.22
N VAL A 32 6.97 -7.85 8.35
CA VAL A 32 6.05 -7.48 7.28
C VAL A 32 4.61 -7.58 7.76
N LYS A 33 3.77 -6.60 7.46
CA LYS A 33 2.32 -6.68 7.59
C LYS A 33 1.63 -6.14 6.35
N HIS A 34 0.74 -6.92 5.76
CA HIS A 34 -0.02 -6.51 4.58
C HIS A 34 -1.44 -6.08 4.95
N PHE A 35 -1.74 -4.80 4.77
CA PHE A 35 -3.06 -4.21 4.89
C PHE A 35 -3.79 -4.26 3.55
N TYR A 36 -5.01 -4.80 3.52
CA TYR A 36 -5.78 -4.97 2.30
C TYR A 36 -7.25 -4.60 2.48
N GLN A 37 -7.94 -4.15 1.44
CA GLN A 37 -9.38 -3.86 1.55
C GLN A 37 -10.24 -5.06 1.16
N ASN A 38 -9.89 -5.70 0.04
CA ASN A 38 -10.66 -6.75 -0.60
C ASN A 38 -9.75 -7.94 -0.94
N THR A 39 -10.36 -9.08 -1.22
CA THR A 39 -9.66 -10.31 -1.62
C THR A 39 -9.92 -10.63 -3.09
N TYR A 40 -8.97 -11.28 -3.73
CA TYR A 40 -9.27 -12.04 -4.96
C TYR A 40 -9.83 -13.42 -4.59
N ALA A 41 -10.47 -14.08 -5.55
CA ALA A 41 -11.10 -15.40 -5.35
C ALA A 41 -10.09 -16.49 -4.93
N ASP A 42 -8.82 -16.33 -5.29
CA ASP A 42 -7.72 -17.25 -4.96
C ASP A 42 -7.09 -17.00 -3.59
N PHE A 43 -7.56 -16.00 -2.84
CA PHE A 43 -7.04 -15.70 -1.51
C PHE A 43 -7.58 -16.68 -0.47
N ILE A 44 -6.67 -17.26 0.31
CA ILE A 44 -6.98 -18.19 1.40
C ILE A 44 -6.24 -17.66 2.62
N LEU A 45 -7.00 -17.31 3.66
CA LEU A 45 -6.41 -16.83 4.90
C LEU A 45 -5.58 -17.95 5.53
N ASN A 46 -4.27 -17.79 5.54
CA ASN A 46 -3.33 -18.71 6.18
C ASN A 46 -2.67 -18.01 7.37
N SER A 47 -2.59 -18.68 8.53
CA SER A 47 -1.98 -18.16 9.76
C SER A 47 -0.52 -17.74 9.62
N LYS A 48 0.19 -18.27 8.61
CA LYS A 48 1.59 -17.95 8.33
C LYS A 48 1.80 -16.57 7.70
N ILE A 49 0.74 -15.93 7.21
CA ILE A 49 0.83 -14.63 6.52
C ILE A 49 0.24 -13.54 7.43
N ASN A 50 1.09 -12.61 7.87
CA ASN A 50 0.69 -11.48 8.70
C ASN A 50 -0.05 -10.43 7.86
N THR A 51 -1.37 -10.57 7.77
CA THR A 51 -2.25 -9.70 7.01
C THR A 51 -3.34 -9.09 7.88
N SER A 52 -3.92 -7.98 7.45
CA SER A 52 -5.06 -7.37 8.14
C SER A 52 -5.97 -6.62 7.17
N GLN A 53 -7.22 -7.04 7.09
CA GLN A 53 -8.19 -6.35 6.25
C GLN A 53 -8.57 -4.99 6.85
N PHE A 54 -8.68 -3.94 6.05
CA PHE A 54 -9.28 -2.66 6.44
C PHE A 54 -10.58 -2.42 5.70
N ILE A 55 -11.52 -1.70 6.32
CA ILE A 55 -12.86 -1.48 5.74
C ILE A 55 -12.91 -0.17 4.96
N ASN A 56 -12.20 0.85 5.44
CA ASN A 56 -12.15 2.19 4.88
C ASN A 56 -10.83 2.90 5.25
N GLU A 57 -10.70 4.15 4.82
CA GLU A 57 -9.53 5.01 4.99
C GLU A 57 -9.19 5.30 6.47
N SER A 58 -10.21 5.51 7.30
CA SER A 58 -10.01 5.78 8.74
C SER A 58 -9.49 4.54 9.48
N ASP A 59 -10.04 3.37 9.14
CA ASP A 59 -9.57 2.10 9.68
C ASP A 59 -8.14 1.78 9.20
N LEU A 60 -7.79 2.11 7.95
CA LEU A 60 -6.43 2.02 7.46
C LEU A 60 -5.48 2.93 8.26
N GLU A 61 -5.82 4.20 8.48
CA GLU A 61 -5.00 5.12 9.29
C GLU A 61 -4.79 4.59 10.72
N LYS A 62 -5.85 4.09 11.35
CA LYS A 62 -5.79 3.46 12.68
C LYS A 62 -4.83 2.28 12.68
N LYS A 63 -4.92 1.40 11.69
CA LYS A 63 -4.06 0.22 11.56
C LYS A 63 -2.60 0.57 11.31
N LEU A 64 -2.32 1.58 10.48
CA LEU A 64 -0.97 2.11 10.27
C LEU A 64 -0.40 2.69 11.56
N THR A 65 -1.20 3.50 12.26
CA THR A 65 -0.83 4.11 13.55
C THR A 65 -0.53 3.05 14.62
N GLN A 66 -1.31 1.98 14.68
CA GLN A 66 -1.08 0.86 15.61
C GLN A 66 0.17 0.05 15.25
N PHE A 67 0.40 -0.20 13.95
CA PHE A 67 1.53 -1.01 13.52
C PHE A 67 2.87 -0.27 13.62
N ARG A 68 2.85 1.06 13.39
CA ARG A 68 4.03 1.95 13.33
C ARG A 68 5.11 1.41 12.39
N PRO A 69 4.83 1.33 11.07
CA PRO A 69 5.82 0.89 10.10
C PRO A 69 7.00 1.85 10.04
N ASP A 70 8.17 1.33 9.67
CA ASP A 70 9.36 2.12 9.35
C ASP A 70 9.44 2.42 7.85
N ILE A 71 8.77 1.61 7.04
CA ILE A 71 8.67 1.74 5.58
C ILE A 71 7.24 1.38 5.19
N ILE A 72 6.66 2.14 4.27
CA ILE A 72 5.40 1.77 3.63
C ILE A 72 5.66 1.52 2.15
N GLN A 73 5.15 0.39 1.67
CA GLN A 73 5.01 0.08 0.26
C GLN A 73 3.52 0.05 -0.06
N THR A 74 3.08 0.78 -1.07
CA THR A 74 1.72 0.59 -1.59
C THR A 74 1.78 -0.11 -2.92
N TYR A 75 0.81 -1.01 -3.12
CA TYR A 75 0.55 -1.57 -4.43
C TYR A 75 -0.03 -0.50 -5.37
N GLU A 76 0.18 -0.67 -6.67
CA GLU A 76 -0.41 0.18 -7.70
C GLU A 76 -1.93 0.27 -7.51
N PRO A 77 -2.57 1.44 -7.63
CA PRO A 77 -4.01 1.45 -7.78
C PRO A 77 -4.37 0.62 -9.03
N TYR A 78 -4.92 -0.58 -8.83
CA TYR A 78 -5.01 -1.56 -9.91
C TYR A 78 -5.92 -1.05 -11.04
N TYR A 79 -5.45 -1.36 -12.24
CA TYR A 79 -6.13 -1.26 -13.52
C TYR A 79 -7.52 -1.92 -13.49
N GLY A 80 -8.57 -1.12 -13.63
CA GLY A 80 -9.97 -1.60 -13.64
C GLY A 80 -11.01 -0.54 -13.97
N TYR A 81 -10.62 0.73 -14.02
CA TYR A 81 -11.52 1.85 -14.34
C TYR A 81 -11.32 2.38 -15.75
N SER A 82 -10.89 1.52 -16.66
CA SER A 82 -10.50 1.92 -18.01
C SER A 82 -11.64 2.42 -18.88
N LYS A 83 -12.92 2.40 -18.47
CA LYS A 83 -14.01 2.93 -19.31
C LYS A 83 -15.17 3.68 -18.66
N ILE A 84 -15.26 3.80 -17.32
CA ILE A 84 -16.40 4.50 -16.70
C ILE A 84 -15.91 5.47 -15.60
N ARG A 85 -16.23 6.75 -15.84
CA ARG A 85 -16.23 7.92 -14.95
C ARG A 85 -15.68 7.72 -13.53
N LEU A 86 -14.48 8.27 -13.33
CA LEU A 86 -13.87 8.69 -12.06
C LEU A 86 -13.79 7.66 -10.93
N PRO A 87 -12.63 7.00 -10.75
CA PRO A 87 -12.29 6.40 -9.48
C PRO A 87 -11.31 7.29 -8.71
N LEU A 88 -11.82 8.24 -7.95
CA LEU A 88 -11.00 8.88 -6.91
C LEU A 88 -10.71 7.91 -5.73
N ARG A 89 -11.33 6.72 -5.72
CA ARG A 89 -11.12 5.68 -4.69
C ARG A 89 -9.66 5.21 -4.53
N PRO A 90 -8.93 4.87 -5.60
CA PRO A 90 -7.47 4.78 -5.62
C PRO A 90 -6.74 5.86 -4.82
N LEU A 91 -7.22 7.10 -4.89
CA LEU A 91 -6.60 8.23 -4.21
C LEU A 91 -6.89 8.22 -2.71
N GLY A 92 -7.95 7.57 -2.22
CA GLY A 92 -8.26 7.48 -0.79
C GLY A 92 -7.14 6.76 -0.02
N ILE A 93 -6.84 5.52 -0.43
CA ILE A 93 -5.74 4.72 0.13
C ILE A 93 -4.41 5.46 -0.03
N LEU A 94 -4.13 5.98 -1.24
CA LEU A 94 -2.90 6.70 -1.53
C LEU A 94 -2.75 7.95 -0.66
N ASN A 95 -3.82 8.72 -0.45
CA ASN A 95 -3.84 9.92 0.37
C ASN A 95 -3.60 9.59 1.85
N VAL A 96 -4.24 8.55 2.38
CA VAL A 96 -3.97 8.08 3.76
C VAL A 96 -2.50 7.72 3.94
N VAL A 97 -1.95 6.93 3.02
CA VAL A 97 -0.54 6.50 3.10
C VAL A 97 0.40 7.68 2.96
N TYR A 98 0.18 8.56 1.98
CA TYR A 98 1.01 9.74 1.76
C TYR A 98 1.01 10.65 2.99
N ASN A 99 -0.17 11.00 3.51
CA ASN A 99 -0.29 11.87 4.69
C ASN A 99 0.36 11.22 5.92
N TYR A 100 0.20 9.91 6.10
CA TYR A 100 0.87 9.17 7.15
C TYR A 100 2.40 9.24 7.01
N CYS A 101 2.92 9.04 5.80
CA CYS A 101 4.36 9.06 5.54
C CYS A 101 4.95 10.46 5.76
N GLN A 102 4.29 11.51 5.26
CA GLN A 102 4.67 12.90 5.48
C GLN A 102 4.71 13.26 6.97
N LYS A 103 3.62 12.94 7.70
CA LYS A 103 3.49 13.22 9.14
C LYS A 103 4.58 12.54 9.97
N ASN A 104 4.95 11.30 9.60
CA ASN A 104 5.88 10.49 10.38
C ASN A 104 7.31 10.44 9.79
N LYS A 105 7.57 11.15 8.69
CA LYS A 105 8.85 11.14 7.96
C LYS A 105 9.30 9.72 7.59
N ILE A 106 8.36 8.91 7.10
CA ILE A 106 8.59 7.51 6.73
C ILE A 106 8.85 7.42 5.22
N PRO A 107 9.88 6.68 4.79
CA PRO A 107 10.08 6.36 3.38
C PRO A 107 8.86 5.64 2.80
N TYR A 108 8.38 6.14 1.67
CA TYR A 108 7.26 5.59 0.95
C TYR A 108 7.69 5.09 -0.44
N TYR A 109 7.56 3.79 -0.66
CA TYR A 109 7.88 3.16 -1.94
C TYR A 109 6.61 2.94 -2.76
N PHE A 110 6.61 3.46 -3.99
CA PHE A 110 5.50 3.33 -4.92
C PHE A 110 5.93 2.62 -6.19
N ASN A 111 5.52 1.36 -6.32
CA ASN A 111 5.87 0.52 -7.47
C ASN A 111 5.25 1.03 -8.78
N ALA A 112 4.24 1.90 -8.75
CA ALA A 112 3.45 2.16 -9.96
C ALA A 112 4.12 3.03 -11.03
N LEU A 113 5.32 3.55 -10.77
CA LEU A 113 6.17 4.22 -11.75
C LEU A 113 7.08 3.26 -12.53
N GLU A 114 7.10 1.97 -12.19
CA GLU A 114 8.02 1.01 -12.81
C GLU A 114 7.69 0.73 -14.29
N THR A 115 6.47 1.02 -14.76
CA THR A 115 6.01 0.57 -16.09
C THR A 115 5.58 1.66 -17.08
N ASN A 116 4.92 2.74 -16.63
CA ASN A 116 4.34 3.78 -17.51
C ASN A 116 4.17 5.10 -16.75
N GLU A 117 4.19 6.23 -17.45
CA GLU A 117 3.88 7.53 -16.85
C GLU A 117 2.48 7.53 -16.19
N PRO A 118 2.31 8.11 -15.00
CA PRO A 118 1.02 8.18 -14.30
C PRO A 118 -0.14 8.73 -15.14
N ILE A 119 0.12 9.71 -16.01
CA ILE A 119 -0.91 10.32 -16.87
C ILE A 119 -1.42 9.33 -17.91
N ILE A 120 -0.52 8.53 -18.49
CA ILE A 120 -0.85 7.49 -19.47
C ILE A 120 -1.61 6.35 -18.76
N LYS A 121 -1.16 5.97 -17.56
CA LYS A 121 -1.70 4.83 -16.81
C LYS A 121 -3.04 5.10 -16.12
N TYR A 122 -3.25 6.32 -15.59
CA TYR A 122 -4.41 6.66 -14.74
C TYR A 122 -5.28 7.81 -15.29
N GLY A 123 -4.94 8.36 -16.45
CA GLY A 123 -5.61 9.51 -17.03
C GLY A 123 -5.12 10.85 -16.47
N LYS A 124 -5.48 11.96 -17.15
CA LYS A 124 -4.89 13.29 -16.89
C LYS A 124 -5.04 13.79 -15.45
N ILE A 125 -6.21 13.62 -14.84
CA ILE A 125 -6.49 14.19 -13.50
C ILE A 125 -5.78 13.36 -12.42
N ALA A 126 -6.13 12.08 -12.31
CA ALA A 126 -5.53 11.19 -11.32
C ALA A 126 -4.02 11.08 -11.52
N GLY A 127 -3.56 10.97 -12.76
CA GLY A 127 -2.13 10.92 -13.10
C GLY A 127 -1.36 12.16 -12.66
N LYS A 128 -1.93 13.37 -12.77
CA LYS A 128 -1.28 14.59 -12.25
C LYS A 128 -1.18 14.59 -10.73
N ILE A 129 -2.22 14.17 -10.02
CA ILE A 129 -2.22 14.08 -8.55
C ILE A 129 -1.17 13.07 -8.09
N ILE A 130 -1.23 11.86 -8.65
CA ILE A 130 -0.29 10.76 -8.41
C ILE A 130 1.14 11.25 -8.66
N PHE A 131 1.41 11.85 -9.81
CA PHE A 131 2.72 12.42 -10.14
C PHE A 131 3.19 13.51 -9.17
N TRP A 132 2.30 14.43 -8.76
CA TRP A 132 2.62 15.46 -7.78
C TRP A 132 3.01 14.86 -6.43
N MET A 133 2.27 13.87 -5.94
CA MET A 133 2.57 13.17 -4.69
C MET A 133 3.96 12.52 -4.75
N TYR A 134 4.37 11.93 -5.88
CA TYR A 134 5.73 11.37 -6.04
C TYR A 134 6.85 12.38 -5.97
N ARG A 135 6.66 13.59 -6.51
CA ARG A 135 7.74 14.59 -6.48
C ARG A 135 8.03 15.14 -5.09
N HIS A 136 7.18 14.84 -4.10
CA HIS A 136 7.22 15.45 -2.77
C HIS A 136 7.31 14.41 -1.63
N ILE A 137 7.52 13.13 -1.97
CA ILE A 137 7.91 12.05 -1.05
C ILE A 137 9.43 12.03 -0.94
#